data_AF-A0A941QZN6-F1
#
_entry.id   AF-A0A941QZN6-F1
#
_cell.length_a   1.000
_cell.length_b   1.000
_cell.length_c   1.000
_cell.angle_alpha   90.00
_cell.angle_beta   90.00
_cell.angle_gamma   90.00
#
_symmetry.space_group_name_H-M   'P 1'
#
loop_
_entity.id
_entity.type
_entity.pdbx_description
1 polymer ?
#
loop_
_entity_poly.entity_id
_entity_poly.type
_entity_poly.pdbx_seq_one_letter_code
_entity_poly.pdbx_strand_id
1 'polypeptide(L)'
;METFKDEIKNLKAITRVIAACVLANFVIIALVVGPDSVGYDPTYGPITAILSFVIAFLTTGVLMGIYVVFDVKQTFDLSHMHNILFVSVTVQMLFSLGSVFNYYSVFDTVLDTDTVGAISGSFTNTIFFLYGLYVYLLVRTDKRRTNLLSSRTQTIGTIFAAIIIPAQALTLFGLIPAPAFAGLFVLGGVVLYPLFIIGVGDAIGNHKVEELEEM
;
A
#
# COMPACT_ATOMS: atom_id res chain seq x y z
N MET A 1 22.95 14.64 6.13
CA MET A 1 23.21 13.29 6.67
C MET A 1 22.54 13.09 8.04
N GLU A 2 22.59 14.06 8.95
CA GLU A 2 21.76 14.07 10.18
C GLU A 2 20.25 14.09 9.88
N THR A 3 19.81 14.91 8.91
CA THR A 3 18.41 14.95 8.46
C THR A 3 17.88 13.59 8.02
N PHE A 4 18.71 12.80 7.31
CA PHE A 4 18.34 11.47 6.84
C PHE A 4 18.25 10.44 7.98
N LYS A 5 19.13 10.54 9.00
CA LYS A 5 19.05 9.70 10.22
C LYS A 5 17.76 9.94 11.01
N ASP A 6 17.37 11.21 11.14
CA ASP A 6 16.11 11.58 11.80
C ASP A 6 14.89 11.17 10.95
N GLU A 7 14.97 11.30 9.63
CA GLU A 7 13.95 10.80 8.70
C GLU A 7 13.80 9.27 8.75
N ILE A 8 14.88 8.48 8.91
CA ILE A 8 14.82 7.02 9.09
C ILE A 8 14.05 6.62 10.35
N LYS A 9 14.30 7.29 11.49
CA LYS A 9 13.52 7.06 12.71
C LYS A 9 12.05 7.42 12.51
N ASN A 10 11.77 8.49 11.77
CA ASN A 10 10.41 8.88 11.43
C ASN A 10 9.73 7.87 10.50
N LEU A 11 10.46 7.21 9.58
CA LEU A 11 9.91 6.18 8.69
C LEU A 11 9.34 4.98 9.47
N LYS A 12 9.98 4.58 10.57
CA LYS A 12 9.44 3.53 11.47
C LYS A 12 8.12 3.92 12.13
N ALA A 13 7.93 5.20 12.48
CA ALA A 13 6.65 5.69 12.99
C ALA A 13 5.62 5.76 11.86
N ILE A 14 6.03 6.21 10.67
CA ILE A 14 5.20 6.32 9.47
C ILE A 14 4.57 4.96 9.11
N THR A 15 5.31 3.84 9.15
CA THR A 15 4.72 2.53 8.83
C THR A 15 3.61 2.11 9.80
N ARG A 16 3.72 2.51 11.08
CA ARG A 16 2.65 2.28 12.07
C ARG A 16 1.44 3.16 11.82
N VAL A 17 1.65 4.41 11.41
CA VAL A 17 0.57 5.32 11.01
C VAL A 17 -0.17 4.76 9.79
N ILE A 18 0.56 4.27 8.77
CA ILE A 18 -0.04 3.59 7.62
C ILE A 18 -0.93 2.42 8.08
N ALA A 19 -0.39 1.53 8.92
CA ALA A 19 -1.13 0.39 9.44
C ALA A 19 -2.41 0.81 10.17
N ALA A 20 -2.33 1.84 11.02
CA ALA A 20 -3.49 2.38 11.73
C ALA A 20 -4.52 3.01 10.78
N CYS A 21 -4.08 3.78 9.78
CA CYS A 21 -4.94 4.37 8.78
C CYS A 21 -5.65 3.31 7.93
N VAL A 22 -4.96 2.24 7.53
CA VAL A 22 -5.55 1.12 6.79
C VAL A 22 -6.66 0.46 7.61
N LEU A 23 -6.39 0.18 8.89
CA LEU A 23 -7.40 -0.39 9.80
C LEU A 23 -8.59 0.56 10.01
N ALA A 24 -8.34 1.83 10.25
CA ALA A 24 -9.39 2.84 10.41
C ALA A 24 -10.25 2.97 9.15
N ASN A 25 -9.63 3.04 7.98
CA ASN A 25 -10.34 3.12 6.71
C ASN A 25 -11.20 1.88 6.47
N PHE A 26 -10.68 0.69 6.76
CA PHE A 26 -11.45 -0.55 6.70
C PHE A 26 -12.65 -0.56 7.66
N VAL A 27 -12.47 -0.13 8.91
CA VAL A 27 -13.57 -0.05 9.89
C VAL A 27 -14.69 0.86 9.39
N ILE A 28 -14.34 2.02 8.82
CA ILE A 28 -15.34 2.94 8.26
C ILE A 28 -16.09 2.27 7.11
N ILE A 29 -15.38 1.73 6.12
CA ILE A 29 -15.99 1.13 4.93
C ILE A 29 -16.84 -0.09 5.30
N ALA A 30 -16.29 -1.02 6.08
CA ALA A 30 -16.90 -2.32 6.32
C ALA A 30 -17.94 -2.33 7.45
N LEU A 31 -17.75 -1.52 8.50
CA LEU A 31 -18.60 -1.57 9.70
C LEU A 31 -19.52 -0.36 9.86
N VAL A 32 -19.12 0.82 9.37
CA VAL A 32 -19.91 2.05 9.52
C VAL A 32 -20.78 2.30 8.30
N VAL A 33 -20.19 2.30 7.11
CA VAL A 33 -20.90 2.45 5.83
C VAL A 33 -21.62 1.14 5.47
N GLY A 34 -20.95 0.02 5.68
CA GLY A 34 -21.51 -1.32 5.46
C GLY A 34 -21.31 -1.81 4.02
N PRO A 35 -21.22 -3.14 3.83
CA PRO A 35 -20.87 -3.75 2.54
C PRO A 35 -21.97 -3.63 1.48
N ASP A 36 -23.21 -3.36 1.89
CA ASP A 36 -24.37 -3.24 1.00
C ASP A 36 -24.62 -1.79 0.55
N SER A 37 -23.84 -0.83 1.05
CA SER A 37 -23.93 0.57 0.63
C SER A 37 -23.39 0.73 -0.79
N VAL A 38 -24.17 1.41 -1.63
CA VAL A 38 -23.84 1.65 -3.04
C VAL A 38 -23.79 3.15 -3.29
N GLY A 39 -22.77 3.59 -4.02
CA GLY A 39 -22.54 5.00 -4.35
C GLY A 39 -21.71 5.73 -3.31
N TYR A 40 -21.54 7.03 -3.53
CA TYR A 40 -20.73 7.91 -2.71
C TYR A 40 -21.47 8.31 -1.43
N ASP A 41 -20.85 8.06 -0.28
CA ASP A 41 -21.34 8.51 1.03
C ASP A 41 -20.84 9.95 1.30
N PRO A 42 -21.72 10.96 1.39
CA PRO A 42 -21.29 12.35 1.62
C PRO A 42 -20.68 12.59 3.01
N THR A 43 -21.01 11.74 3.99
CA THR A 43 -20.56 11.87 5.38
C THR A 43 -19.19 11.26 5.56
N TYR A 44 -19.00 10.02 5.10
CA TYR A 44 -17.77 9.25 5.31
C TYR A 44 -16.84 9.23 4.09
N GLY A 45 -17.33 9.52 2.89
CA GLY A 45 -16.56 9.57 1.66
C GLY A 45 -15.36 10.53 1.70
N PRO A 46 -15.51 11.77 2.23
CA PRO A 46 -14.36 12.67 2.39
C PRO A 46 -13.29 12.10 3.35
N ILE A 47 -13.73 11.45 4.43
CA ILE A 47 -12.82 10.89 5.45
C ILE A 47 -12.03 9.72 4.86
N THR A 48 -12.69 8.77 4.19
CA THR A 48 -12.03 7.60 3.60
C THR A 48 -11.11 7.99 2.44
N ALA A 49 -11.47 9.01 1.66
CA ALA A 49 -10.65 9.59 0.61
C ALA A 49 -9.35 10.21 1.17
N ILE A 50 -9.46 11.04 2.21
CA ILE A 50 -8.29 11.65 2.87
C ILE A 50 -7.40 10.58 3.51
N LEU A 51 -7.99 9.58 4.18
CA LEU A 51 -7.21 8.46 4.73
C LEU A 51 -6.46 7.71 3.63
N SER A 52 -7.12 7.44 2.50
CA SER A 52 -6.50 6.77 1.35
C SER A 52 -5.38 7.62 0.73
N PHE A 53 -5.57 8.93 0.64
CA PHE A 53 -4.52 9.87 0.22
C PHE A 53 -3.31 9.81 1.14
N VAL A 54 -3.52 9.92 2.46
CA VAL A 54 -2.46 9.89 3.46
C VAL A 54 -1.73 8.55 3.44
N ILE A 55 -2.45 7.43 3.33
CA ILE A 55 -1.84 6.09 3.19
C ILE A 55 -0.92 6.05 1.96
N ALA A 56 -1.39 6.51 0.81
CA ALA A 56 -0.60 6.49 -0.43
C ALA A 56 0.63 7.40 -0.31
N PHE A 57 0.45 8.63 0.19
CA PHE A 57 1.54 9.59 0.42
C PHE A 57 2.60 9.03 1.37
N LEU A 58 2.19 8.48 2.51
CA LEU A 58 3.13 7.91 3.47
C LEU A 58 3.83 6.66 2.89
N THR A 59 3.13 5.88 2.06
CA THR A 59 3.71 4.71 1.41
C THR A 59 4.81 5.08 0.43
N THR A 60 4.71 6.20 -0.32
CA THR A 60 5.83 6.65 -1.16
C THR A 60 7.06 6.99 -0.31
N GLY A 61 6.86 7.60 0.87
CA GLY A 61 7.91 7.79 1.88
C GLY A 61 8.59 6.47 2.30
N VAL A 62 7.79 5.45 2.62
CA VAL A 62 8.32 4.13 3.00
C VAL A 62 9.06 3.46 1.83
N LEU A 63 8.56 3.59 0.60
CA LEU A 63 9.24 3.08 -0.59
C LEU A 63 10.64 3.72 -0.73
N MET A 64 10.78 5.03 -0.54
CA MET A 64 12.11 5.66 -0.54
C MET A 64 13.02 5.09 0.55
N GLY A 65 12.48 4.82 1.75
CA GLY A 65 13.22 4.14 2.82
C GLY A 65 13.68 2.73 2.43
N ILE A 66 12.81 1.94 1.79
CA ILE A 66 13.16 0.61 1.29
C ILE A 66 14.24 0.71 0.22
N TYR A 67 14.14 1.68 -0.69
CA TYR A 67 15.09 1.86 -1.78
C TYR A 67 16.53 1.97 -1.29
N VAL A 68 16.73 2.75 -0.22
CA VAL A 68 18.04 2.96 0.40
C VAL A 68 18.44 1.76 1.26
N VAL A 69 17.61 1.35 2.23
CA VAL A 69 17.98 0.33 3.22
C VAL A 69 18.21 -1.06 2.63
N PHE A 70 17.48 -1.41 1.56
CA PHE A 70 17.60 -2.72 0.92
C PHE A 70 18.46 -2.70 -0.35
N ASP A 71 19.19 -1.61 -0.61
CA ASP A 71 20.04 -1.44 -1.79
C ASP A 71 19.33 -1.82 -3.11
N VAL A 72 18.09 -1.36 -3.26
CA VAL A 72 17.18 -1.80 -4.34
C VAL A 72 17.82 -1.64 -5.73
N LYS A 73 18.61 -0.59 -5.92
CA LYS A 73 19.37 -0.30 -7.16
C LYS A 73 20.27 -1.44 -7.64
N GLN A 74 20.74 -2.28 -6.73
CA GLN A 74 21.68 -3.36 -7.02
C GLN A 74 20.99 -4.63 -7.57
N THR A 75 19.67 -4.62 -7.74
CA THR A 75 18.90 -5.73 -8.30
C THR A 75 17.95 -5.22 -9.37
N PHE A 76 18.13 -5.69 -10.62
CA PHE A 76 17.32 -5.23 -11.75
C PHE A 76 15.81 -5.44 -11.52
N ASP A 77 15.39 -6.67 -11.19
CA ASP A 77 13.97 -7.01 -11.03
C ASP A 77 13.29 -6.17 -9.93
N LEU A 78 13.91 -6.07 -8.75
CA LEU A 78 13.36 -5.31 -7.63
C LEU A 78 13.40 -3.81 -7.90
N SER A 79 14.46 -3.28 -8.53
CA SER A 79 14.57 -1.86 -8.91
C SER A 79 13.52 -1.46 -9.92
N HIS A 80 13.32 -2.27 -10.96
CA HIS A 80 12.30 -2.03 -11.97
C HIS A 80 10.89 -2.07 -11.36
N MET A 81 10.60 -3.11 -10.57
CA MET A 81 9.31 -3.22 -9.88
C MET A 81 9.10 -2.09 -8.86
N HIS A 82 10.15 -1.66 -8.16
CA HIS A 82 10.08 -0.54 -7.23
C HIS A 82 9.60 0.74 -7.91
N ASN A 83 10.19 1.09 -9.05
CA ASN A 83 9.82 2.27 -9.81
C ASN A 83 8.37 2.20 -10.32
N ILE A 84 7.95 1.02 -10.82
CA ILE A 84 6.55 0.81 -11.24
C ILE A 84 5.62 1.04 -10.06
N LEU A 85 5.87 0.38 -8.92
CA LEU A 85 5.02 0.50 -7.74
C LEU A 85 4.97 1.94 -7.23
N PHE A 86 6.11 2.63 -7.18
CA PHE A 86 6.19 4.03 -6.75
C PHE A 86 5.30 4.94 -7.61
N VAL A 87 5.36 4.80 -8.93
CA VAL A 87 4.50 5.54 -9.86
C VAL A 87 3.03 5.16 -9.65
N SER A 88 2.71 3.87 -9.54
CA SER A 88 1.33 3.41 -9.34
C SER A 88 0.71 3.93 -8.05
N VAL A 89 1.47 3.98 -6.94
CA VAL A 89 1.02 4.55 -5.67
C VAL A 89 0.82 6.06 -5.78
N THR A 90 1.66 6.75 -6.54
CA THR A 90 1.49 8.18 -6.81
C THR A 90 0.21 8.45 -7.61
N VAL A 91 -0.10 7.61 -8.61
CA VAL A 91 -1.37 7.68 -9.34
C VAL A 91 -2.55 7.39 -8.41
N GLN A 92 -2.47 6.36 -7.57
CA GLN A 92 -3.51 6.06 -6.57
C GLN A 92 -3.80 7.24 -5.65
N MET A 93 -2.75 7.93 -5.21
CA MET A 93 -2.85 9.12 -4.37
C MET A 93 -3.67 10.21 -5.07
N LEU A 94 -3.44 10.46 -6.37
CA LEU A 94 -4.24 11.44 -7.13
C LEU A 94 -5.72 11.06 -7.21
N PHE A 95 -6.01 9.78 -7.50
CA PHE A 95 -7.39 9.30 -7.63
C PHE A 95 -8.14 9.20 -6.30
N SER A 96 -7.43 9.11 -5.17
CA SER A 96 -8.06 8.98 -3.84
C SER A 96 -8.99 10.14 -3.48
N LEU A 97 -8.75 11.34 -4.01
CA LEU A 97 -9.56 12.54 -3.75
C LEU A 97 -10.56 12.84 -4.89
N GLY A 98 -10.55 12.04 -5.97
CA GLY A 98 -11.28 12.37 -7.21
C GLY A 98 -12.79 12.49 -7.02
N SER A 99 -13.41 11.53 -6.34
CA SER A 99 -14.85 11.57 -6.07
C SER A 99 -15.24 12.72 -5.14
N VAL A 100 -14.40 13.05 -4.15
CA VAL A 100 -14.66 14.17 -3.22
C VAL A 100 -14.67 15.52 -3.97
N PHE A 101 -13.67 15.77 -4.82
CA PHE A 101 -13.62 17.00 -5.60
C PHE A 101 -14.74 17.08 -6.64
N ASN A 102 -15.19 15.94 -7.17
CA ASN A 102 -16.34 15.91 -8.06
C ASN A 102 -17.65 16.24 -7.31
N TYR A 103 -17.87 15.63 -6.14
CA TYR A 103 -19.08 15.86 -5.33
C TYR A 103 -19.22 17.32 -4.88
N TYR A 104 -18.13 17.94 -4.44
CA TYR A 104 -18.09 19.33 -4.01
C TYR A 104 -17.72 20.31 -5.13
N SER A 105 -17.78 19.88 -6.40
CA SER A 105 -17.46 20.74 -7.54
C SER A 105 -18.43 21.92 -7.61
N VAL A 106 -17.89 23.13 -7.76
CA VAL A 106 -18.68 24.34 -8.03
C VAL A 106 -18.99 24.52 -9.52
N PHE A 107 -18.46 23.62 -10.36
CA PHE A 107 -18.66 23.59 -11.81
C PHE A 107 -19.49 22.37 -12.19
N ASP A 108 -20.29 22.50 -13.25
CA ASP A 108 -21.03 21.37 -13.82
C ASP A 108 -20.08 20.27 -14.29
N THR A 109 -20.33 19.03 -13.89
CA THR A 109 -19.53 17.86 -14.28
C THR A 109 -20.33 16.92 -15.17
N VAL A 110 -19.70 16.41 -16.23
CA VAL A 110 -20.31 15.40 -17.12
C VAL A 110 -20.34 14.03 -16.45
N LEU A 111 -19.29 13.69 -15.69
CA LEU A 111 -19.23 12.47 -14.90
C LEU A 111 -19.84 12.74 -13.52
N ASP A 112 -20.76 11.88 -13.11
CA ASP A 112 -21.27 11.85 -11.74
C ASP A 112 -20.23 11.30 -10.76
N THR A 113 -20.44 11.54 -9.47
CA THR A 113 -19.51 11.19 -8.40
C THR A 113 -19.30 9.68 -8.26
N ASP A 114 -20.34 8.89 -8.49
CA ASP A 114 -20.27 7.42 -8.37
C ASP A 114 -19.43 6.84 -9.50
N THR A 115 -19.57 7.36 -10.71
CA THR A 115 -18.76 7.01 -11.88
C THR A 115 -17.29 7.34 -11.64
N VAL A 116 -16.98 8.53 -11.11
CA VAL A 116 -15.59 8.90 -10.75
C VAL A 116 -15.05 7.99 -9.64
N GLY A 117 -15.87 7.64 -8.66
CA GLY A 117 -15.53 6.69 -7.59
C GLY A 117 -15.22 5.30 -8.12
N ALA A 118 -16.04 4.78 -9.05
CA ALA A 118 -15.86 3.48 -9.67
C ALA A 118 -14.56 3.41 -10.49
N ILE A 119 -14.26 4.46 -11.26
CA ILE A 119 -12.98 4.57 -11.99
C ILE A 119 -11.82 4.54 -11.00
N SER A 120 -11.88 5.34 -9.93
CA SER A 120 -10.83 5.42 -8.92
C SER A 120 -10.61 4.07 -8.21
N GLY A 121 -11.71 3.38 -7.87
CA GLY A 121 -11.68 2.06 -7.23
C GLY A 121 -11.11 0.96 -8.13
N SER A 122 -11.32 1.04 -9.44
CA SER A 122 -10.90 0.00 -10.40
C SER A 122 -9.39 -0.26 -10.40
N PHE A 123 -8.57 0.76 -10.10
CA PHE A 123 -7.11 0.65 -10.03
C PHE A 123 -6.63 -0.11 -8.78
N THR A 124 -7.46 -0.25 -7.75
CA THR A 124 -7.08 -0.85 -6.46
C THR A 124 -6.65 -2.31 -6.62
N ASN A 125 -7.36 -3.08 -7.45
CA ASN A 125 -7.05 -4.49 -7.69
C ASN A 125 -5.70 -4.65 -8.41
N THR A 126 -5.46 -3.83 -9.42
CA THR A 126 -4.16 -3.79 -10.12
C THR A 126 -3.04 -3.44 -9.15
N ILE A 127 -3.24 -2.45 -8.28
CA ILE A 127 -2.24 -2.05 -7.28
C ILE A 127 -1.94 -3.18 -6.29
N PHE A 128 -2.94 -3.94 -5.84
CA PHE A 128 -2.67 -5.10 -4.98
C PHE A 128 -1.82 -6.15 -5.68
N PHE A 129 -2.03 -6.39 -6.97
CA PHE A 129 -1.17 -7.28 -7.73
C PHE A 129 0.28 -6.78 -7.75
N LEU A 130 0.49 -5.48 -7.98
CA LEU A 130 1.82 -4.86 -7.96
C LEU A 130 2.47 -4.93 -6.58
N TYR A 131 1.71 -4.70 -5.49
CA TYR A 131 2.20 -4.90 -4.13
C TYR A 131 2.62 -6.34 -3.88
N GLY A 132 1.82 -7.33 -4.33
CA GLY A 132 2.14 -8.74 -4.20
C GLY A 132 3.48 -9.09 -4.85
N LEU A 133 3.67 -8.65 -6.10
CA LEU A 133 4.93 -8.84 -6.85
C LEU A 133 6.11 -8.15 -6.17
N TYR A 134 5.92 -6.90 -5.74
CA TYR A 134 6.97 -6.14 -5.08
C TYR A 134 7.40 -6.78 -3.75
N VAL A 135 6.44 -7.17 -2.91
CA VAL A 135 6.71 -7.85 -1.63
C VAL A 135 7.43 -9.18 -1.85
N TYR A 136 7.02 -9.96 -2.86
CA TYR A 136 7.73 -11.19 -3.23
C TYR A 136 9.20 -10.93 -3.57
N LEU A 137 9.46 -9.96 -4.45
CA LEU A 137 10.82 -9.62 -4.88
C LEU A 137 11.65 -9.05 -3.72
N LEU A 138 11.05 -8.21 -2.87
CA LEU A 138 11.73 -7.63 -1.71
C LEU A 138 12.15 -8.72 -0.73
N VAL A 139 11.24 -9.61 -0.33
CA VAL A 139 11.55 -10.71 0.60
C VAL A 139 12.56 -11.68 0.01
N ARG A 140 12.43 -12.01 -1.29
CA ARG A 140 13.36 -12.91 -1.98
C ARG A 140 14.77 -12.33 -2.05
N THR A 141 14.89 -11.05 -2.36
CA THR A 141 16.18 -10.35 -2.46
C THR A 141 16.80 -10.18 -1.08
N ASP A 142 16.00 -9.77 -0.08
CA ASP A 142 16.46 -9.63 1.30
C ASP A 142 17.07 -10.94 1.83
N LYS A 143 16.35 -12.07 1.69
CA LYS A 143 16.84 -13.40 2.10
C LYS A 143 18.18 -13.80 1.47
N ARG A 144 18.50 -13.27 0.29
CA ARG A 144 19.71 -13.64 -0.47
C ARG A 144 20.91 -12.74 -0.17
N ARG A 145 20.68 -11.52 0.32
CA ARG A 145 21.72 -10.48 0.34
C ARG A 145 21.94 -9.88 1.70
N THR A 146 20.87 -9.31 2.27
CA THR A 146 20.95 -8.37 3.38
C THR A 146 20.38 -8.98 4.66
N ASN A 147 19.35 -9.82 4.53
CA ASN A 147 18.63 -10.51 5.60
C ASN A 147 18.28 -9.56 6.77
N LEU A 148 17.83 -8.35 6.42
CA LEU A 148 17.48 -7.27 7.35
C LEU A 148 16.05 -7.46 7.88
N LEU A 149 15.16 -8.07 7.11
CA LEU A 149 13.81 -8.39 7.59
C LEU A 149 13.89 -9.53 8.61
N SER A 150 13.13 -9.40 9.70
CA SER A 150 12.98 -10.51 10.65
C SER A 150 12.36 -11.74 9.97
N SER A 151 12.66 -12.95 10.46
CA SER A 151 12.06 -14.18 9.92
C SER A 151 10.52 -14.15 9.95
N ARG A 152 9.93 -13.48 10.95
CA ARG A 152 8.47 -13.27 11.01
C ARG A 152 7.99 -12.42 9.84
N THR A 153 8.63 -11.27 9.60
CA THR A 153 8.28 -10.34 8.51
C THR A 153 8.47 -10.99 7.14
N GLN A 154 9.54 -11.76 6.96
CA GLN A 154 9.78 -12.52 5.74
C GLN A 154 8.67 -13.56 5.49
N THR A 155 8.24 -14.30 6.53
CA THR A 155 7.13 -15.25 6.42
C THR A 155 5.82 -14.56 6.06
N ILE A 156 5.49 -13.46 6.76
CA ILE A 156 4.28 -12.68 6.50
C ILE A 156 4.27 -12.16 5.06
N GLY A 157 5.38 -11.58 4.58
CA GLY A 157 5.49 -11.10 3.20
C GLY A 157 5.40 -12.23 2.17
N THR A 158 5.98 -13.39 2.47
CA THR A 158 5.87 -14.57 1.59
C THR A 158 4.42 -15.05 1.49
N ILE A 159 3.71 -15.16 2.62
CA ILE A 159 2.29 -15.56 2.65
C ILE A 159 1.43 -14.52 1.93
N PHE A 160 1.65 -13.22 2.20
CA PHE A 160 0.96 -12.13 1.53
C PHE A 160 1.08 -12.25 0.01
N ALA A 161 2.30 -12.37 -0.51
CA ALA A 161 2.52 -12.47 -1.95
C ALA A 161 1.94 -13.76 -2.54
N ALA A 162 2.07 -14.90 -1.84
CA ALA A 162 1.53 -16.19 -2.28
C ALA A 162 0.00 -16.22 -2.35
N ILE A 163 -0.68 -15.36 -1.58
CA ILE A 163 -2.14 -15.22 -1.62
C ILE A 163 -2.56 -14.16 -2.64
N ILE A 164 -1.97 -12.96 -2.56
CA ILE A 164 -2.40 -11.80 -3.35
C ILE A 164 -2.11 -11.99 -4.83
N ILE A 165 -0.94 -12.51 -5.22
CA ILE A 165 -0.61 -12.67 -6.64
C ILE A 165 -1.61 -13.61 -7.34
N PRO A 166 -1.87 -14.85 -6.85
CA PRO A 166 -2.87 -15.71 -7.47
C PRO A 166 -4.29 -15.14 -7.36
N ALA A 167 -4.65 -14.55 -6.21
CA ALA A 167 -5.98 -13.98 -6.03
C ALA A 167 -6.29 -12.89 -7.07
N GLN A 168 -5.37 -11.95 -7.27
CA GLN A 168 -5.54 -10.88 -8.24
C GLN A 168 -5.46 -11.42 -9.67
N ALA A 169 -4.58 -12.39 -9.96
CA ALA A 169 -4.53 -13.04 -11.27
C ALA A 169 -5.85 -13.75 -11.63
N LEU A 170 -6.48 -14.45 -10.69
CA LEU A 170 -7.79 -15.09 -10.89
C LEU A 170 -8.93 -14.06 -11.00
N THR A 171 -8.83 -12.94 -10.29
CA THR A 171 -9.79 -11.83 -10.35
C THR A 171 -9.80 -11.18 -11.74
N LEU A 172 -8.67 -11.12 -12.44
CA LEU A 172 -8.60 -10.65 -13.84
C LEU A 172 -9.51 -11.45 -14.78
N PHE A 173 -9.76 -12.72 -14.47
CA PHE A 173 -10.62 -13.61 -15.25
C PHE A 173 -12.02 -13.77 -14.62
N GLY A 174 -12.35 -13.02 -13.56
CA GLY A 174 -13.63 -13.11 -12.87
C GLY A 174 -13.86 -14.45 -12.15
N LEU A 175 -12.79 -15.18 -11.79
CA LEU A 175 -12.88 -16.54 -11.26
C LEU A 175 -13.10 -16.60 -9.74
N ILE A 176 -13.01 -15.47 -9.03
CA ILE A 176 -13.21 -15.40 -7.58
C ILE A 176 -14.60 -14.86 -7.27
N PRO A 177 -15.48 -15.64 -6.60
CA PRO A 177 -16.77 -15.16 -6.13
C PRO A 177 -16.62 -14.00 -5.13
N ALA A 178 -17.56 -13.06 -5.13
CA ALA A 178 -17.52 -11.87 -4.28
C ALA A 178 -17.29 -12.16 -2.77
N PRO A 179 -17.96 -13.16 -2.13
CA PRO A 179 -17.71 -13.46 -0.72
C PRO A 179 -16.28 -13.95 -0.44
N ALA A 180 -15.70 -14.73 -1.36
CA ALA A 180 -14.32 -15.20 -1.25
C ALA A 180 -13.34 -14.03 -1.44
N PHE A 181 -13.63 -13.11 -2.36
CA PHE A 181 -12.84 -11.92 -2.59
C PHE A 181 -12.81 -11.00 -1.35
N ALA A 182 -13.97 -10.80 -0.70
CA ALA A 182 -14.04 -10.03 0.54
C ALA A 182 -13.14 -10.63 1.64
N GLY A 183 -13.18 -11.95 1.85
CA GLY A 183 -12.30 -12.61 2.81
C GLY A 183 -10.81 -12.45 2.48
N LEU A 184 -10.44 -12.56 1.20
CA LEU A 184 -9.07 -12.35 0.73
C LEU A 184 -8.62 -10.90 0.91
N PHE A 185 -9.50 -9.94 0.70
CA PHE A 185 -9.23 -8.52 0.94
C PHE A 185 -8.93 -8.26 2.43
N VAL A 186 -9.73 -8.81 3.34
CA VAL A 186 -9.47 -8.68 4.79
C VAL A 186 -8.13 -9.32 5.16
N LEU A 187 -7.90 -10.56 4.74
CA LEU A 187 -6.67 -11.27 5.08
C LEU A 187 -5.43 -10.56 4.51
N GLY A 188 -5.46 -10.23 3.22
CA GLY A 188 -4.33 -9.61 2.54
C GLY A 188 -4.14 -8.14 2.89
N GLY A 189 -5.16 -7.32 2.64
CA GLY A 189 -5.09 -5.87 2.76
C GLY A 189 -5.18 -5.34 4.19
N VAL A 190 -5.99 -5.97 5.04
CA VAL A 190 -6.28 -5.45 6.40
C VAL A 190 -5.41 -6.09 7.47
N VAL A 191 -4.98 -7.35 7.28
CA VAL A 191 -4.16 -8.06 8.27
C VAL A 191 -2.71 -8.17 7.83
N LEU A 192 -2.45 -8.86 6.71
CA LEU A 192 -1.08 -9.20 6.31
C LEU A 192 -0.27 -7.97 5.87
N TYR A 193 -0.88 -7.04 5.13
CA TYR A 193 -0.19 -5.82 4.68
C TYR A 193 0.24 -4.92 5.86
N PRO A 194 -0.62 -4.57 6.84
CA PRO A 194 -0.21 -3.81 8.02
C PRO A 194 0.88 -4.50 8.84
N LEU A 195 0.81 -5.82 9.02
CA LEU A 195 1.86 -6.56 9.73
C LEU A 195 3.19 -6.53 8.97
N PHE A 196 3.13 -6.64 7.64
CA PHE A 196 4.32 -6.57 6.79
C PHE A 196 4.97 -5.19 6.83
N ILE A 197 4.20 -4.12 6.62
CA ILE A 197 4.72 -2.75 6.57
C ILE A 197 5.34 -2.33 7.90
N ILE A 198 4.76 -2.75 9.04
CA ILE A 198 5.35 -2.54 10.37
C ILE A 198 6.71 -3.24 10.46
N GLY A 199 6.80 -4.50 10.03
CA GLY A 199 8.07 -5.24 10.04
C GLY A 199 9.14 -4.62 9.13
N VAL A 200 8.75 -4.07 7.98
CA VAL A 200 9.65 -3.28 7.12
C VAL A 200 10.12 -2.02 7.84
N GLY A 201 9.22 -1.29 8.50
CA GLY A 201 9.58 -0.10 9.28
C GLY A 201 10.51 -0.41 10.46
N ASP A 202 10.35 -1.58 11.09
CA ASP A 202 11.28 -2.05 12.12
C ASP A 202 12.67 -2.34 11.54
N ALA A 203 12.76 -2.96 10.36
CA ALA A 203 14.03 -3.17 9.68
C ALA A 203 14.71 -1.84 9.30
N ILE A 204 13.96 -0.90 8.72
CA ILE A 204 14.45 0.44 8.37
C ILE A 204 14.94 1.20 9.61
N GLY A 205 14.12 1.27 10.66
CA GLY A 205 14.46 2.06 11.85
C GLY A 205 15.55 1.43 12.74
N ASN A 206 15.87 0.15 12.54
CA ASN A 206 16.96 -0.53 13.24
C ASN A 206 18.25 -0.59 12.41
N HIS A 207 18.23 -0.14 11.15
CA HIS A 207 19.42 -0.10 10.29
C HIS A 207 20.42 0.94 10.82
N LYS A 208 21.65 0.49 11.12
CA LYS A 208 22.70 1.36 11.65
C LYS A 208 23.34 2.13 10.51
N VAL A 209 23.39 3.45 10.62
CA VAL A 209 23.84 4.36 9.57
C VAL A 209 25.38 4.44 9.47
N GLU A 210 26.12 3.51 10.07
CA GLU A 210 27.59 3.46 9.98
C GLU A 210 28.07 3.06 8.57
N GLU A 211 27.24 2.42 7.73
CA GLU A 211 27.61 1.98 6.38
C GLU A 211 27.42 3.04 5.28
N LEU A 212 26.87 4.22 5.59
CA LEU A 212 26.73 5.32 4.62
C LEU A 212 27.96 6.27 4.59
N GLU A 213 28.96 6.04 5.44
CA GLU A 213 30.20 6.85 5.48
C GLU A 213 31.28 6.36 4.50
N GLU A 214 31.10 5.19 3.88
CA GLU A 214 32.06 4.60 2.92
C GLU A 214 31.60 4.67 1.43
N MET A 215 30.50 5.36 1.13
CA MET A 215 30.02 5.63 -0.23
C MET A 215 30.24 7.08 -0.65
#